data_AF-A0AAX2TLP0-F1
#
_entry.id   AF-A0AAX2TLP0-F1
#
_cell.length_a   1.000
_cell.length_b   1.000
_cell.length_c   1.000
_cell.angle_alpha   90.00
_cell.angle_beta   90.00
_cell.angle_gamma   90.00
#
_symmetry.space_group_name_H-M   'P 1'
#
loop_
_entity.id
_entity.type
_entity.pdbx_description
1 polymer ?
#
loop_
_entity_poly.entity_id
_entity_poly.type
_entity_poly.pdbx_seq_one_letter_code
_entity_poly.pdbx_strand_id
1 'polypeptide(L)'
;VPANIFQTFDANQKAQAAKVSAYLSSLQTLVGNFVQVGPDGTKTKGDFYIQKPGKVRFEYDPPTPIDIIADGSSLVVRDRKLATQDVYPLSQTPLRYLLSDRIDLLKDTNVIAVASDDLYVTITIEEKQALIGTSRLMLMLGAKDGQLKQWTVTDPQGY
;
A
#
# COMPACT_ATOMS: atom_id res chain seq x y z
N VAL A 1 22.76 14.34 2.28
CA VAL A 1 22.07 15.46 1.60
C VAL A 1 20.60 15.12 1.54
N PRO A 2 19.67 15.91 2.10
CA PRO A 2 18.26 15.57 2.00
C PRO A 2 17.83 15.75 0.54
N ALA A 3 17.55 14.65 -0.14
CA ALA A 3 16.93 14.65 -1.45
C ALA A 3 15.46 15.01 -1.26
N ASN A 4 15.14 16.30 -1.16
CA ASN A 4 13.80 16.85 -1.39
C ASN A 4 13.93 18.34 -1.69
N ILE A 5 14.31 18.65 -2.92
CA ILE A 5 14.13 19.99 -3.50
C ILE A 5 12.68 20.01 -3.99
N PHE A 6 11.77 20.32 -3.08
CA PHE A 6 10.35 20.67 -3.27
C PHE A 6 9.71 20.18 -4.57
N GLN A 7 9.28 18.91 -4.61
CA GLN A 7 8.19 18.57 -5.53
C GLN A 7 6.98 19.43 -5.16
N THR A 8 6.76 20.48 -5.94
CA THR A 8 5.67 21.41 -5.70
C THR A 8 4.49 20.92 -6.50
N PHE A 9 3.59 20.21 -5.83
CA PHE A 9 2.31 19.84 -6.42
C PHE A 9 1.48 21.09 -6.70
N ASP A 10 0.85 21.14 -7.86
CA ASP A 10 -0.10 22.20 -8.21
C ASP A 10 -1.38 22.09 -7.35
N ALA A 11 -2.28 23.06 -7.52
CA ALA A 11 -3.52 23.10 -6.75
C ALA A 11 -4.43 21.88 -7.01
N ASN A 12 -4.47 21.37 -8.24
CA ASN A 12 -5.28 20.21 -8.60
C ASN A 12 -4.68 18.93 -7.98
N GLN A 13 -3.37 18.71 -8.12
CA GLN A 13 -2.67 17.58 -7.52
C GLN A 13 -2.84 17.55 -6.00
N LYS A 14 -2.72 18.70 -5.33
CA LYS A 14 -2.98 18.83 -3.89
C LYS A 14 -4.43 18.47 -3.54
N ALA A 15 -5.39 18.93 -4.32
CA ALA A 15 -6.79 18.60 -4.11
C ALA A 15 -7.06 17.09 -4.30
N GLN A 16 -6.43 16.45 -5.28
CA GLN A 16 -6.56 15.00 -5.48
C GLN A 16 -5.95 14.23 -4.30
N ALA A 17 -4.73 14.57 -3.87
CA ALA A 17 -4.11 13.95 -2.70
C ALA A 17 -4.95 14.12 -1.42
N ALA A 18 -5.57 15.29 -1.21
CA ALA A 18 -6.47 15.52 -0.09
C ALA A 18 -7.74 14.66 -0.17
N LYS A 19 -8.33 14.49 -1.36
CA LYS A 19 -9.48 13.59 -1.56
C LYS A 19 -9.14 12.13 -1.24
N VAL A 20 -7.99 11.65 -1.71
CA VAL A 20 -7.51 10.30 -1.41
C VAL A 20 -7.23 10.13 0.09
N SER A 21 -6.62 11.13 0.72
CA SER A 21 -6.37 11.15 2.18
C SER A 21 -7.67 11.00 2.97
N ALA A 22 -8.70 11.78 2.61
CA ALA A 22 -10.02 11.72 3.23
C ALA A 22 -10.70 10.35 3.00
N TYR A 23 -10.64 9.83 1.78
CA TYR A 23 -11.17 8.51 1.44
C TYR A 23 -10.49 7.41 2.27
N LEU A 24 -9.16 7.34 2.26
CA LEU A 24 -8.41 6.33 3.03
C LEU A 24 -8.71 6.42 4.54
N SER A 25 -8.80 7.62 5.09
CA SER A 25 -9.12 7.84 6.52
C SER A 25 -10.57 7.49 6.86
N SER A 26 -11.48 7.45 5.88
CA SER A 26 -12.87 7.04 6.08
C SER A 26 -13.06 5.53 6.12
N LEU A 27 -12.11 4.77 5.55
CA LEU A 27 -12.18 3.31 5.49
C LEU A 27 -11.75 2.68 6.82
N GLN A 28 -12.71 2.20 7.61
CA GLN A 28 -12.42 1.45 8.84
C GLN A 28 -12.27 -0.04 8.59
N THR A 29 -13.10 -0.60 7.70
CA THR A 29 -13.07 -2.00 7.30
C THR A 29 -13.16 -2.12 5.79
N LEU A 30 -12.37 -2.99 5.18
CA LEU A 30 -12.44 -3.29 3.75
C LEU A 30 -12.24 -4.78 3.53
N VAL A 31 -13.07 -5.36 2.68
CA VAL A 31 -12.96 -6.76 2.24
C VAL A 31 -13.02 -6.78 0.73
N GLY A 32 -12.21 -7.62 0.11
CA GLY A 32 -12.24 -7.80 -1.33
C GLY A 32 -11.27 -8.88 -1.79
N ASN A 33 -11.24 -9.10 -3.09
CA ASN A 33 -10.27 -10.01 -3.71
C ASN A 33 -9.02 -9.23 -4.14
N PHE A 34 -7.87 -9.90 -4.19
CA PHE A 34 -6.63 -9.33 -4.71
C PHE A 34 -5.98 -10.26 -5.74
N VAL A 35 -5.08 -9.68 -6.54
CA VAL A 35 -4.16 -10.41 -7.41
C VAL A 35 -2.77 -9.89 -7.13
N GLN A 36 -1.85 -10.76 -6.72
CA GLN A 36 -0.43 -10.45 -6.62
C GLN A 36 0.28 -10.97 -7.86
N VAL A 37 1.20 -10.18 -8.39
CA VAL A 37 2.11 -10.59 -9.45
C VAL A 37 3.49 -10.73 -8.83
N GLY A 38 4.06 -11.93 -8.90
CA GLY A 38 5.39 -12.23 -8.38
C GLY A 38 6.51 -11.75 -9.32
N PRO A 39 7.76 -11.80 -8.83
CA PRO A 39 8.99 -11.51 -9.58
C PRO A 39 9.09 -12.16 -10.96
N ASP A 40 8.62 -13.40 -11.05
CA ASP A 40 8.65 -14.28 -12.21
C ASP A 40 7.39 -14.12 -13.09
N GLY A 41 6.53 -13.14 -12.78
CA GLY A 41 5.26 -12.91 -13.45
C GLY A 41 4.14 -13.86 -13.01
N THR A 42 4.38 -14.77 -12.06
CA THR A 42 3.33 -15.63 -11.51
C THR A 42 2.24 -14.80 -10.88
N LYS A 43 0.98 -15.19 -11.11
CA LYS A 43 -0.17 -14.49 -10.55
C LYS A 43 -0.81 -15.35 -9.49
N THR A 44 -0.82 -14.87 -8.26
CA THR A 44 -1.57 -15.47 -7.17
C THR A 44 -2.78 -14.59 -6.86
N LYS A 45 -3.84 -15.21 -6.34
CA LYS A 45 -5.09 -14.54 -6.01
C LYS A 45 -5.50 -14.91 -4.61
N GLY A 46 -6.46 -14.17 -4.08
CA GLY A 46 -7.10 -14.51 -2.83
C GLY A 46 -7.96 -13.37 -2.31
N ASP A 47 -8.23 -13.43 -1.02
CA ASP A 47 -9.05 -12.47 -0.28
C ASP A 47 -8.19 -11.64 0.66
N PHE A 48 -8.57 -10.38 0.82
CA PHE A 48 -7.98 -9.52 1.84
C PHE A 48 -9.05 -8.93 2.75
N TYR A 49 -8.66 -8.74 4.00
CA TYR A 49 -9.48 -8.18 5.07
C TYR A 49 -8.66 -7.11 5.76
N ILE A 50 -9.11 -5.86 5.72
CA ILE A 50 -8.52 -4.74 6.44
C ILE A 50 -9.44 -4.36 7.58
N GLN A 51 -8.85 -4.16 8.75
CA GLN A 51 -9.48 -3.54 9.89
C GLN A 51 -8.52 -2.49 10.47
N LYS A 52 -8.87 -1.22 10.30
CA LYS A 52 -8.04 -0.14 10.81
C LYS A 52 -8.21 0.06 12.32
N PRO A 53 -7.17 0.54 13.02
CA PRO A 53 -5.81 0.74 12.51
C PRO A 53 -5.00 -0.56 12.44
N GLY A 54 -4.14 -0.65 11.43
CA GLY A 54 -2.97 -1.52 11.42
C GLY A 54 -3.21 -3.01 11.18
N LYS A 55 -4.46 -3.49 11.15
CA LYS A 55 -4.75 -4.91 10.92
C LYS A 55 -5.08 -5.19 9.47
N VAL A 56 -4.43 -6.21 8.93
CA VAL A 56 -4.78 -6.77 7.63
C VAL A 56 -4.55 -8.27 7.64
N ARG A 57 -5.30 -8.98 6.81
CA ARG A 57 -5.07 -10.38 6.51
C ARG A 57 -5.25 -10.60 5.01
N PHE A 58 -4.25 -11.18 4.37
CA PHE A 58 -4.32 -11.70 3.01
C PHE A 58 -4.33 -13.22 3.09
N GLU A 59 -5.38 -13.80 2.55
CA GLU A 59 -5.55 -15.25 2.42
C GLU A 59 -5.41 -15.60 0.96
N TYR A 60 -4.38 -16.39 0.62
CA TYR A 60 -4.16 -16.79 -0.75
C TYR A 60 -4.99 -18.03 -1.09
N ASP A 61 -5.51 -18.06 -2.31
CA ASP A 61 -6.23 -19.21 -2.84
C ASP A 61 -5.29 -20.43 -2.95
N PRO A 62 -5.80 -21.65 -2.70
CA PRO A 62 -5.05 -22.87 -2.99
C PRO A 62 -4.57 -22.91 -4.45
N PRO A 63 -3.37 -23.44 -4.73
CA PRO A 63 -2.49 -24.20 -3.82
C PRO A 63 -1.47 -23.35 -3.06
N THR A 64 -1.59 -22.01 -3.05
CA THR A 64 -0.58 -21.13 -2.45
C THR A 64 -0.57 -21.27 -0.92
N PRO A 65 0.53 -21.74 -0.29
CA PRO A 65 0.57 -22.00 1.14
C PRO A 65 0.88 -20.75 1.98
N ILE A 66 0.97 -19.57 1.36
CA ILE A 66 1.34 -18.32 2.00
C ILE A 66 0.13 -17.64 2.64
N ASP A 67 0.31 -17.10 3.84
CA ASP A 67 -0.61 -16.16 4.48
C ASP A 67 0.17 -14.90 4.88
N ILE A 68 -0.44 -13.71 4.71
CA ILE A 68 0.15 -12.45 5.19
C ILE A 68 -0.79 -11.80 6.19
N ILE A 69 -0.30 -11.49 7.38
CA ILE A 69 -1.10 -10.94 8.48
C ILE A 69 -0.36 -9.76 9.09
N ALA A 70 -1.04 -8.63 9.27
CA ALA A 70 -0.58 -7.58 10.17
C ALA A 70 -1.52 -7.45 11.38
N ASP A 71 -0.94 -7.30 12.57
CA ASP A 71 -1.65 -7.23 13.85
C ASP A 71 -1.77 -5.81 14.43
N GLY A 72 -1.25 -4.82 13.69
CA GLY A 72 -1.13 -3.42 14.12
C GLY A 72 0.28 -3.02 14.53
N SER A 73 1.17 -3.97 14.79
CA SER A 73 2.57 -3.72 15.14
C SER A 73 3.54 -4.31 14.12
N SER A 74 3.22 -5.51 13.62
CA SER A 74 4.12 -6.33 12.81
C SER A 74 3.36 -6.89 11.62
N LEU A 75 4.07 -7.07 10.51
CA LEU A 75 3.64 -7.81 9.33
C LEU A 75 4.33 -9.18 9.35
N VAL A 76 3.54 -10.24 9.35
CA VAL A 76 4.00 -11.63 9.34
C VAL A 76 3.67 -12.22 7.97
N VAL A 77 4.68 -12.74 7.30
CA VAL A 77 4.55 -13.57 6.09
C VAL A 77 4.82 -15.01 6.50
N ARG A 78 3.81 -15.87 6.42
CA ARG A 78 3.88 -17.26 6.87
C ARG A 78 3.78 -18.20 5.68
N ASP A 79 4.71 -19.14 5.56
CA ASP A 79 4.59 -20.29 4.66
C ASP A 79 4.10 -21.51 5.46
N ARG A 80 2.84 -21.92 5.21
CA ARG A 80 2.23 -23.07 5.90
C ARG A 80 2.87 -24.41 5.52
N LYS A 81 3.44 -24.53 4.32
CA LYS A 81 4.04 -25.76 3.82
C LYS A 81 5.43 -25.97 4.40
N LEU A 82 6.22 -24.90 4.49
CA LEU A 82 7.58 -24.93 5.04
C LEU A 82 7.63 -24.68 6.56
N ALA A 83 6.50 -24.28 7.16
CA ALA A 83 6.40 -23.90 8.57
C ALA A 83 7.37 -22.77 8.96
N THR A 84 7.64 -21.86 8.03
CA THR A 84 8.47 -20.67 8.24
C THR A 84 7.62 -19.42 8.41
N GLN A 85 8.18 -18.41 9.07
CA GLN A 85 7.56 -17.11 9.22
C GLN A 85 8.63 -16.01 9.19
N ASP A 86 8.39 -15.00 8.38
CA ASP A 86 9.18 -13.77 8.35
C ASP A 86 8.38 -12.65 9.00
N VAL A 87 9.02 -11.89 9.88
CA VAL A 87 8.37 -10.83 10.66
C VAL A 87 9.05 -9.50 10.40
N TYR A 88 8.25 -8.52 10.00
CA TYR A 88 8.70 -7.16 9.71
C TYR A 88 7.93 -6.17 10.59
N PRO A 89 8.57 -5.16 11.18
CA PRO A 89 7.83 -4.07 11.84
C PRO A 89 6.92 -3.39 10.82
N LEU A 90 5.61 -3.33 11.08
CA LEU A 90 4.64 -2.73 10.14
C LEU A 90 5.02 -1.28 9.81
N SER A 91 5.54 -0.56 10.80
CA SER A 91 6.03 0.82 10.68
C SER A 91 7.16 1.01 9.67
N GLN A 92 7.85 -0.07 9.26
CA GLN A 92 8.94 -0.04 8.26
C GLN A 92 8.48 -0.47 6.86
N THR A 93 7.19 -0.76 6.70
CA THR A 93 6.60 -1.14 5.41
C THR A 93 5.73 -0.01 4.86
N PRO A 94 5.64 0.19 3.53
CA PRO A 94 4.72 1.15 2.94
C PRO A 94 3.24 0.85 3.25
N LEU A 95 2.91 -0.41 3.56
CA LEU A 95 1.55 -0.83 3.84
C LEU A 95 0.95 -0.09 5.05
N ARG A 96 1.78 0.41 5.97
CA ARG A 96 1.35 1.23 7.11
C ARG A 96 0.47 2.42 6.71
N TYR A 97 0.74 3.02 5.55
CA TYR A 97 -0.03 4.16 5.05
C TYR A 97 -1.47 3.78 4.74
N LEU A 98 -1.66 2.62 4.12
CA LEU A 98 -3.00 2.10 3.83
C LEU A 98 -3.74 1.73 5.12
N LEU A 99 -3.03 1.26 6.15
CA LEU A 99 -3.62 0.75 7.40
C LEU A 99 -3.74 1.78 8.52
N SER A 100 -3.25 3.01 8.33
CA SER A 100 -3.33 4.09 9.32
C SER A 100 -4.78 4.54 9.53
N ASP A 101 -5.19 4.78 10.79
CA ASP A 101 -6.54 5.26 11.14
C ASP A 101 -6.86 6.58 10.42
N ARG A 102 -5.90 7.52 10.47
CA ARG A 102 -5.94 8.75 9.70
C ARG A 102 -4.62 8.95 8.97
N ILE A 103 -4.71 9.53 7.79
CA ILE A 103 -3.55 9.86 6.96
C ILE A 103 -3.80 11.11 6.14
N ASP A 104 -2.86 12.04 6.17
CA ASP A 104 -2.70 13.12 5.21
C ASP A 104 -1.49 12.78 4.33
N LEU A 105 -1.76 12.37 3.09
CA LEU A 105 -0.72 11.84 2.20
C LEU A 105 0.43 12.82 1.97
N LEU A 106 0.15 14.13 1.89
CA LEU A 106 1.18 15.13 1.62
C LEU A 106 1.98 15.52 2.86
N LYS A 107 1.49 15.25 4.07
CA LYS A 107 2.17 15.56 5.34
C LYS A 107 2.86 14.35 5.95
N ASP A 108 2.20 13.21 5.90
CA ASP A 108 2.60 12.00 6.64
C ASP A 108 3.47 11.06 5.78
N THR A 109 3.58 11.33 4.48
CA THR A 109 4.26 10.47 3.52
C THR A 109 5.14 11.29 2.57
N ASN A 110 6.02 10.59 1.86
CA ASN A 110 6.83 11.19 0.79
C ASN A 110 6.19 10.86 -0.57
N VAL A 111 5.17 11.63 -0.94
CA VAL A 111 4.52 11.53 -2.26
C VAL A 111 5.50 12.03 -3.33
N ILE A 112 5.76 11.18 -4.32
CA ILE A 112 6.67 11.47 -5.43
C ILE A 112 5.94 11.66 -6.77
N ALA A 113 4.65 11.35 -6.85
CA ALA A 113 3.83 11.63 -8.02
C ALA A 113 2.35 11.68 -7.68
N VAL A 114 1.64 12.62 -8.29
CA VAL A 114 0.18 12.66 -8.36
C VAL A 114 -0.21 12.86 -9.83
N ALA A 115 -0.86 11.86 -10.40
CA ALA A 115 -1.35 11.90 -11.77
C ALA A 115 -2.88 11.69 -11.77
N SER A 116 -3.57 12.28 -12.72
CA SER A 116 -5.00 12.07 -12.90
C SER A 116 -5.35 12.14 -14.38
N ASP A 117 -6.20 11.21 -14.81
CA ASP A 117 -6.87 11.21 -16.11
C ASP A 117 -8.39 11.02 -15.91
N ASP A 118 -9.12 10.83 -17.02
CA ASP A 118 -10.58 10.68 -17.00
C ASP A 118 -11.06 9.40 -16.30
N LEU A 119 -10.18 8.42 -16.12
CA LEU A 119 -10.48 7.11 -15.54
C LEU A 119 -9.95 6.99 -14.11
N TYR A 120 -8.74 7.48 -13.84
CA TYR A 120 -8.03 7.23 -12.60
C TYR A 120 -7.31 8.44 -12.01
N VAL A 121 -7.21 8.42 -10.69
CA VAL A 121 -6.27 9.22 -9.91
C VAL A 121 -5.21 8.28 -9.35
N THR A 122 -3.95 8.56 -9.65
CA THR A 122 -2.81 7.75 -9.21
C THR A 122 -1.91 8.56 -8.29
N ILE A 123 -1.61 8.00 -7.12
CA ILE A 123 -0.66 8.58 -6.15
C ILE A 123 0.46 7.60 -5.91
N THR A 124 1.70 8.05 -6.08
CA THR A 124 2.90 7.25 -5.81
C THR A 124 3.63 7.81 -4.59
N ILE A 125 3.83 6.96 -3.60
CA ILE A 125 4.52 7.24 -2.34
C ILE A 125 5.82 6.45 -2.35
N GLU A 126 6.92 7.09 -1.98
CA GLU A 126 8.24 6.47 -1.88
C GLU A 126 8.70 6.42 -0.43
N GLU A 127 8.95 5.22 0.09
CA GLU A 127 9.46 4.98 1.43
C GLU A 127 10.94 4.62 1.37
N LYS A 128 11.80 5.43 2.00
CA LYS A 128 13.24 5.18 2.09
C LYS A 128 13.60 4.70 3.48
N GLN A 129 14.06 3.47 3.59
CA GLN A 129 14.57 2.88 4.82
C GLN A 129 16.07 2.63 4.67
N ALA A 130 16.88 3.17 5.58
CA ALA A 130 18.35 3.17 5.46
C ALA A 130 18.95 1.76 5.36
N LEU A 131 18.32 0.77 6.03
CA LEU A 131 18.78 -0.62 6.07
C LEU A 131 18.09 -1.54 5.07
N ILE A 132 16.86 -1.21 4.67
CA ILE A 132 15.98 -2.10 3.89
C ILE A 132 15.99 -1.68 2.41
N GLY A 133 16.23 -0.40 2.12
CA GLY A 133 16.23 0.17 0.78
C GLY A 133 15.00 1.03 0.50
N THR A 134 14.69 1.25 -0.78
CA THR A 134 13.58 2.11 -1.21
C THR A 134 12.42 1.27 -1.69
N SER A 135 11.26 1.43 -1.09
CA SER A 135 10.02 0.79 -1.54
C SER A 135 9.02 1.85 -2.01
N ARG A 136 8.07 1.45 -2.85
CA ARG A 136 7.03 2.34 -3.39
C ARG A 136 5.66 1.77 -3.15
N LEU A 137 4.72 2.63 -2.81
CA LEU A 137 3.29 2.32 -2.78
C LEU A 137 2.61 3.20 -3.83
N MET A 138 2.01 2.57 -4.83
CA MET A 138 1.18 3.22 -5.82
C MET A 138 -0.29 2.92 -5.52
N LEU A 139 -1.11 3.95 -5.41
CA LEU A 139 -2.55 3.86 -5.20
C LEU A 139 -3.25 4.33 -6.47
N MET A 140 -4.18 3.53 -6.99
CA MET A 140 -5.01 3.88 -8.15
C MET A 140 -6.48 3.91 -7.72
N LEU A 141 -7.10 5.08 -7.85
CA LEU A 141 -8.49 5.31 -7.48
C LEU A 141 -9.30 5.67 -8.72
N GLY A 142 -10.57 5.26 -8.77
CA GLY A 142 -11.46 5.64 -9.87
C GLY A 142 -11.74 7.15 -9.84
N ALA A 143 -11.53 7.85 -10.96
CA ALA A 143 -11.76 9.30 -11.05
C ALA A 143 -13.23 9.69 -10.82
N LYS A 144 -14.16 8.76 -11.14
CA LYS A 144 -15.62 8.98 -11.02
C LYS A 144 -16.17 8.73 -9.62
N ASP A 145 -15.72 7.66 -8.96
CA ASP A 145 -16.26 7.22 -7.67
C ASP A 145 -15.32 7.46 -6.48
N GLY A 146 -14.07 7.84 -6.75
CA GLY A 146 -13.04 8.09 -5.74
C GLY A 146 -12.65 6.84 -4.96
N GLN A 147 -13.00 5.64 -5.42
CA GLN A 147 -12.74 4.40 -4.70
C GLN A 147 -11.40 3.81 -5.10
N LEU A 148 -10.69 3.21 -4.13
CA LEU A 148 -9.47 2.45 -4.41
C LEU A 148 -9.80 1.25 -5.30
N LYS A 149 -9.18 1.21 -6.48
CA LYS A 149 -9.32 0.12 -7.46
C LYS A 149 -8.14 -0.83 -7.41
N GLN A 150 -6.96 -0.30 -7.13
CA GLN A 150 -5.72 -1.07 -7.04
C GLN A 150 -4.73 -0.37 -6.12
N TRP A 151 -3.94 -1.16 -5.40
CA TRP A 151 -2.67 -0.70 -4.88
C TRP A 151 -1.56 -1.64 -5.31
N THR A 152 -0.36 -1.09 -5.48
CA THR A 152 0.83 -1.84 -5.83
C THR A 152 1.92 -1.45 -4.86
N VAL A 153 2.46 -2.44 -4.14
CA VAL A 153 3.67 -2.27 -3.34
C VAL A 153 4.82 -2.81 -4.17
N THR A 154 5.86 -2.01 -4.33
CA THR A 154 7.13 -2.42 -4.92
C THR A 154 8.19 -2.37 -3.83
N ASP A 155 8.81 -3.51 -3.54
CA ASP A 155 9.86 -3.62 -2.54
C ASP A 155 11.22 -3.08 -3.07
N PRO A 156 12.26 -3.03 -2.23
CA PRO A 156 13.58 -2.55 -2.64
C PRO A 156 14.31 -3.41 -3.67
N GLN A 157 13.89 -4.67 -3.86
CA GLN A 157 14.40 -5.56 -4.91
C GLN A 157 13.67 -5.33 -6.25
N GLY A 158 12.63 -4.50 -6.27
CA GLY A 158 11.87 -4.14 -7.46
C GLY A 158 10.68 -5.05 -7.75
N TYR A 159 10.23 -5.82 -6.75
CA TYR A 159 9.12 -6.76 -6.85
C TYR A 159 7.83 -6.21 -6.24
#